data_AF-A0A0F9GBC2-F1
#
_entry.id   AF-A0A0F9GBC2-F1
#
_cell.length_a   1.000
_cell.length_b   1.000
_cell.length_c   1.000
_cell.angle_alpha   90.00
_cell.angle_beta   90.00
_cell.angle_gamma   90.00
#
_symmetry.space_group_name_H-M   'P 1'
#
loop_
_entity.id
_entity.type
_entity.pdbx_description
1 polymer ?
#
loop_
_entity_poly.entity_id
_entity_poly.type
_entity_poly.pdbx_seq_one_letter_code
_entity_poly.pdbx_strand_id
1 'polypeptide(L)'
;MRKILIPLTFIVTIIASLSLLAFVTSCVTSNDSFRTGGKMTAVRQIFPSATDIAEIPFFISQGAQVSGRPDDAKISEIKGYSGLLGYCVESEVVSRSGPFRIRVLLNPQLYVKQATVISYPWKRGRDVGRRVFTDQFTGKGPGDAIRLGRDIDAMTGATISSRVMTRGVRDAIELVRNLINESI
;
A
#
# COMPACT_ATOMS: atom_id res chain seq x y z
N MET A 1 -22.05 -52.07 26.07
CA MET A 1 -22.16 -50.61 25.86
C MET A 1 -21.39 -49.89 26.97
N ARG A 2 -20.12 -49.53 26.75
CA ARG A 2 -19.29 -48.83 27.74
C ARG A 2 -19.47 -47.31 27.56
N LYS A 3 -20.04 -46.64 28.57
CA LYS A 3 -20.16 -45.17 28.60
C LYS A 3 -18.77 -44.58 28.90
N ILE A 4 -18.22 -43.81 27.97
CA ILE A 4 -16.97 -43.07 28.17
C ILE A 4 -17.30 -41.84 29.02
N LEU A 5 -16.95 -41.90 30.29
CA LEU A 5 -17.08 -40.79 31.23
C LEU A 5 -15.77 -39.99 31.18
N ILE A 6 -15.76 -38.87 30.45
CA ILE A 6 -14.59 -37.97 30.38
C ILE A 6 -14.53 -37.19 31.71
N PRO A 7 -13.41 -37.18 32.44
CA PRO A 7 -13.30 -36.47 33.72
C PRO A 7 -13.40 -34.95 33.51
N LEU A 8 -14.23 -34.29 34.34
CA LEU A 8 -14.56 -32.86 34.27
C LEU A 8 -13.31 -31.94 34.26
N THR A 9 -12.21 -32.41 34.85
CA THR A 9 -10.93 -31.69 34.89
C THR A 9 -10.29 -31.52 33.51
N PHE A 10 -10.48 -32.47 32.58
CA PHE A 10 -9.93 -32.38 31.22
C PHE A 10 -10.63 -31.31 30.37
N ILE A 11 -11.93 -31.08 30.61
CA ILE A 11 -12.72 -30.10 29.85
C ILE A 11 -12.33 -28.67 30.23
N VAL A 12 -12.05 -28.42 31.52
CA VAL A 12 -11.69 -27.09 32.02
C VAL A 12 -10.32 -26.63 31.48
N THR A 13 -9.35 -27.53 31.35
CA THR A 13 -8.03 -27.19 30.79
C THR A 13 -8.08 -26.85 29.30
N ILE A 14 -8.96 -27.49 28.53
CA ILE A 14 -9.14 -27.20 27.09
C ILE A 14 -9.79 -25.83 26.89
N ILE A 15 -10.75 -25.45 27.73
CA ILE A 15 -11.40 -24.13 27.65
C ILE A 15 -10.42 -23.02 28.04
N ALA A 16 -9.61 -23.23 29.07
CA ALA A 16 -8.61 -22.24 29.50
C ALA A 16 -7.52 -22.01 28.44
N SER A 17 -7.05 -23.07 27.76
CA SER A 17 -6.05 -22.94 26.70
C SER A 17 -6.60 -22.31 25.42
N LEU A 18 -7.85 -22.62 25.05
CA LEU A 18 -8.52 -22.02 23.89
C LEU A 18 -8.78 -20.52 24.08
N SER A 19 -9.11 -20.11 25.32
CA SER A 19 -9.32 -18.71 25.68
C SER A 19 -8.02 -17.90 25.64
N LEU A 20 -6.89 -18.50 26.05
CA LEU A 20 -5.58 -17.85 26.02
C LEU A 20 -5.10 -17.59 24.59
N LEU A 21 -5.38 -18.52 23.66
CA LEU A 21 -5.04 -18.37 22.24
C LEU A 21 -5.80 -17.21 21.57
N ALA A 22 -7.09 -17.03 21.91
CA ALA A 22 -7.90 -15.91 21.40
C ALA A 22 -7.40 -14.54 21.91
N PHE A 23 -6.90 -14.49 23.15
CA PHE A 23 -6.42 -13.24 23.76
C PHE A 23 -5.09 -12.76 23.15
N VAL A 24 -4.15 -13.68 22.89
CA VAL A 24 -2.86 -13.36 22.26
C VAL A 24 -3.06 -12.86 20.82
N THR A 25 -4.03 -13.42 20.10
CA THR A 25 -4.34 -13.01 18.72
C THR A 25 -4.83 -11.55 18.63
N SER A 26 -5.53 -11.07 19.65
CA SER A 26 -6.08 -9.71 19.69
C SER A 26 -5.02 -8.62 19.96
N CYS A 27 -3.91 -8.95 20.61
CA CYS A 27 -2.84 -7.98 20.89
C CYS A 27 -1.93 -7.70 19.67
N VAL A 28 -1.93 -8.57 18.65
CA VAL A 28 -1.11 -8.40 17.43
C VAL A 28 -1.82 -7.53 16.37
N THR A 29 -3.13 -7.30 16.49
CA THR A 29 -3.96 -6.65 15.45
C THR A 29 -4.25 -5.16 15.70
N SER A 30 -3.86 -4.61 16.85
CA SER A 30 -4.28 -3.27 17.28
C SER A 30 -3.54 -2.12 16.57
N ASN A 31 -2.33 -2.34 16.05
CA ASN A 31 -1.61 -1.30 15.30
C ASN A 31 -1.97 -1.26 13.80
N ASP A 32 -2.44 -2.37 13.23
CA ASP A 32 -2.71 -2.49 11.79
C ASP A 32 -4.11 -1.98 11.44
N SER A 33 -5.09 -2.15 12.34
CA SER A 33 -6.48 -1.72 12.16
C SER A 33 -6.62 -0.19 12.00
N PHE A 34 -5.82 0.62 12.70
CA PHE A 34 -5.86 2.08 12.55
C PHE A 34 -5.26 2.57 11.22
N ARG A 35 -4.14 1.96 10.79
CA ARG A 35 -3.53 2.23 9.47
C ARG A 35 -4.47 1.80 8.34
N THR A 36 -5.10 0.64 8.49
CA THR A 36 -6.08 0.12 7.54
C THR A 36 -7.36 0.97 7.51
N GLY A 37 -7.83 1.50 8.64
CA GLY A 37 -8.97 2.42 8.68
C GLY A 37 -8.72 3.74 7.92
N GLY A 38 -7.56 4.36 8.10
CA GLY A 38 -7.16 5.55 7.34
C GLY A 38 -6.94 5.26 5.85
N LYS A 39 -6.35 4.10 5.53
CA LYS A 39 -6.16 3.63 4.15
C LYS A 39 -7.49 3.37 3.44
N MET A 40 -8.43 2.67 4.07
CA MET A 40 -9.76 2.38 3.53
C MET A 40 -10.56 3.65 3.26
N THR A 41 -10.46 4.65 4.15
CA THR A 41 -11.13 5.95 3.95
C THR A 41 -10.61 6.64 2.68
N ALA A 42 -9.29 6.71 2.51
CA ALA A 42 -8.68 7.31 1.32
C ALA A 42 -8.99 6.53 0.04
N VAL A 43 -9.04 5.20 0.11
CA VAL A 43 -9.41 4.35 -1.02
C VAL A 43 -10.87 4.58 -1.41
N ARG A 44 -11.80 4.64 -0.46
CA ARG A 44 -13.23 4.88 -0.74
C ARG A 44 -13.53 6.24 -1.35
N GLN A 45 -12.68 7.25 -1.12
CA GLN A 45 -12.81 8.54 -1.82
C GLN A 45 -12.62 8.40 -3.33
N ILE A 46 -11.82 7.43 -3.79
CA ILE A 46 -11.50 7.21 -5.20
C ILE A 46 -12.24 6.01 -5.80
N PHE A 47 -12.50 5.00 -4.97
CA PHE A 47 -13.27 3.79 -5.30
C PHE A 47 -14.44 3.65 -4.31
N PRO A 48 -15.55 4.38 -4.50
CA PRO A 48 -16.67 4.38 -3.56
C PRO A 48 -17.27 3.00 -3.30
N SER A 49 -17.18 2.10 -4.27
CA SER A 49 -17.66 0.72 -4.20
C SER A 49 -16.68 -0.25 -3.52
N ALA A 50 -15.57 0.24 -2.96
CA ALA A 50 -14.57 -0.61 -2.30
C ALA A 50 -15.10 -1.21 -0.99
N THR A 51 -15.13 -2.53 -0.95
CA THR A 51 -15.55 -3.34 0.20
C THR A 51 -14.36 -3.87 0.98
N ASP A 52 -13.29 -4.23 0.29
CA ASP A 52 -12.12 -4.87 0.89
C ASP A 52 -10.80 -4.35 0.31
N ILE A 53 -9.75 -4.39 1.12
CA ILE A 53 -8.38 -4.06 0.74
C ILE A 53 -7.46 -5.14 1.32
N ALA A 54 -7.02 -6.05 0.46
CA ALA A 54 -6.17 -7.17 0.85
C ALA A 54 -4.72 -6.87 0.46
N GLU A 55 -3.78 -6.88 1.42
CA GLU A 55 -2.35 -6.77 1.11
C GLU A 55 -1.89 -8.04 0.38
N ILE A 56 -1.14 -7.89 -0.70
CA ILE A 56 -0.54 -9.00 -1.43
C ILE A 56 0.81 -9.29 -0.74
N PRO A 57 1.02 -10.48 -0.15
CA PRO A 57 2.32 -10.83 0.43
C PRO A 57 3.33 -10.97 -0.72
N PHE A 58 4.15 -9.94 -0.91
CA PHE A 58 5.20 -9.93 -1.93
C PHE A 58 6.48 -10.52 -1.33
N PHE A 59 6.82 -11.75 -1.72
CA PHE A 59 8.14 -12.32 -1.45
C PHE A 59 9.06 -11.90 -2.58
N ILE A 60 9.94 -10.92 -2.35
CA ILE A 60 10.99 -10.60 -3.32
C ILE A 60 11.95 -11.78 -3.40
N SER A 61 11.80 -12.59 -4.45
CA SER A 61 12.91 -13.38 -4.95
C SER A 61 13.95 -12.39 -5.48
N GLN A 62 15.14 -12.44 -4.88
CA GLN A 62 16.19 -11.44 -5.05
C GLN A 62 16.50 -11.11 -6.53
N GLY A 63 16.39 -9.84 -6.95
CA GLY A 63 16.96 -9.41 -8.23
C GLY A 63 16.46 -8.10 -8.84
N ALA A 64 15.21 -7.69 -8.59
CA ALA A 64 14.69 -6.45 -9.16
C ALA A 64 15.15 -5.24 -8.33
N GLN A 65 16.25 -4.60 -8.76
CA GLN A 65 16.73 -3.32 -8.21
C GLN A 65 15.74 -2.19 -8.53
N VAL A 66 14.64 -2.12 -7.79
CA VAL A 66 13.80 -0.92 -7.71
C VAL A 66 14.55 0.05 -6.81
N SER A 67 14.97 1.18 -7.38
CA SER A 67 15.85 2.11 -6.68
C SER A 67 15.11 2.82 -5.54
N GLY A 68 15.42 2.43 -4.31
CA GLY A 68 14.69 2.82 -3.11
C GLY A 68 14.21 1.55 -2.43
N ARG A 69 14.97 1.11 -1.43
CA ARG A 69 14.81 -0.12 -0.63
C ARG A 69 13.53 -0.93 -0.96
N PRO A 70 13.66 -2.04 -1.72
CA PRO A 70 12.53 -2.88 -2.12
C PRO A 70 11.68 -3.42 -0.95
N ASP A 71 12.20 -3.39 0.28
CA ASP A 71 11.63 -4.08 1.44
C ASP A 71 10.38 -3.41 2.06
N ASP A 72 10.06 -2.16 1.70
CA ASP A 72 8.99 -1.38 2.37
C ASP A 72 7.77 -1.05 1.49
N ALA A 73 7.77 -1.47 0.21
CA ALA A 73 6.63 -1.26 -0.66
C ALA A 73 5.50 -2.24 -0.32
N LYS A 74 4.34 -1.71 0.06
CA LYS A 74 3.12 -2.49 0.33
C LYS A 74 2.18 -2.38 -0.86
N ILE A 75 1.84 -3.52 -1.45
CA ILE A 75 0.87 -3.62 -2.53
C ILE A 75 -0.42 -4.22 -1.96
N SER A 76 -1.56 -3.70 -2.35
CA SER A 76 -2.86 -4.23 -1.96
C SER A 76 -3.85 -4.20 -3.10
N GLU A 77 -4.64 -5.26 -3.23
CA GLU A 77 -5.78 -5.28 -4.13
C GLU A 77 -6.94 -4.52 -3.49
N ILE A 78 -7.63 -3.72 -4.29
CA ILE A 78 -8.86 -3.04 -3.89
C ILE A 78 -10.00 -3.82 -4.53
N LYS A 79 -10.85 -4.45 -3.72
CA LYS A 79 -11.98 -5.26 -4.18
C LYS A 79 -13.31 -4.58 -3.85
N GLY A 80 -14.24 -4.69 -4.79
CA GLY A 80 -15.64 -4.38 -4.61
C GLY A 80 -16.48 -5.64 -4.71
N TYR A 81 -17.80 -5.48 -4.63
CA TYR A 81 -18.74 -6.59 -4.78
C TYR A 81 -18.62 -7.31 -6.13
N SER A 82 -18.26 -6.59 -7.19
CA SER A 82 -18.17 -7.11 -8.56
C SER A 82 -16.76 -7.54 -8.98
N GLY A 83 -15.81 -7.61 -8.04
CA GLY A 83 -14.43 -8.03 -8.30
C GLY A 83 -13.38 -6.94 -8.08
N LEU A 84 -12.26 -7.04 -8.80
CA LEU A 84 -11.12 -6.16 -8.67
C LEU A 84 -11.46 -4.73 -9.16
N LEU A 85 -11.32 -3.74 -8.29
CA LEU A 85 -11.49 -2.33 -8.61
C LEU A 85 -10.17 -1.62 -8.91
N GLY A 86 -9.05 -2.18 -8.45
CA GLY A 86 -7.73 -1.61 -8.67
C GLY A 86 -6.71 -2.04 -7.63
N TYR A 87 -5.63 -1.27 -7.54
CA TYR A 87 -4.51 -1.54 -6.65
C TYR A 87 -4.13 -0.30 -5.84
N CYS A 88 -3.63 -0.53 -4.63
CA CYS A 88 -3.06 0.48 -3.76
C CYS A 88 -1.59 0.12 -3.51
N VAL A 89 -0.69 1.03 -3.87
CA VAL A 89 0.74 0.89 -3.61
C VAL A 89 1.14 1.98 -2.61
N GLU A 90 1.65 1.58 -1.45
CA GLU A 90 2.26 2.49 -0.49
C GLU A 90 3.76 2.20 -0.40
N SER A 91 4.59 3.22 -0.65
CA SER A 91 6.04 3.07 -0.64
C SER A 91 6.72 4.26 0.01
N GLU A 92 7.94 4.02 0.47
CA GLU A 92 8.83 5.07 0.97
C GLU A 92 9.78 5.52 -0.12
N VAL A 93 9.96 6.84 -0.25
CA VAL A 93 10.90 7.46 -1.18
C VAL A 93 11.81 8.41 -0.43
N VAL A 94 13.09 8.48 -0.83
CA VAL A 94 14.12 9.22 -0.10
C VAL A 94 14.45 10.53 -0.81
N SER A 95 14.13 11.65 -0.17
CA SER A 95 14.51 13.00 -0.66
C SER A 95 15.84 13.47 -0.06
N ARG A 96 16.27 14.69 -0.41
CA ARG A 96 17.40 15.36 0.26
C ARG A 96 17.20 15.52 1.76
N SER A 97 15.97 15.78 2.21
CA SER A 97 15.68 16.02 3.62
C SER A 97 15.46 14.73 4.42
N GLY A 98 15.36 13.59 3.73
CA GLY A 98 15.09 12.29 4.33
C GLY A 98 13.90 11.58 3.66
N PRO A 99 13.53 10.39 4.19
CA PRO A 99 12.44 9.58 3.68
C PRO A 99 11.06 10.23 3.87
N PHE A 100 10.16 9.95 2.95
CA PHE A 100 8.74 10.29 3.06
C PHE A 100 7.89 9.21 2.36
N ARG A 101 6.61 9.11 2.71
CA ARG A 101 5.72 8.04 2.22
C ARG A 101 4.72 8.56 1.20
N ILE A 102 4.55 7.79 0.13
CA ILE A 102 3.57 8.04 -0.93
C ILE A 102 2.58 6.89 -1.04
N ARG A 103 1.37 7.21 -1.52
CA ARG A 103 0.33 6.27 -1.95
C ARG A 103 0.05 6.50 -3.42
N VAL A 104 -0.04 5.42 -4.18
CA VAL A 104 -0.48 5.43 -5.57
C VAL A 104 -1.66 4.48 -5.69
N LEU A 105 -2.79 5.02 -6.14
CA LEU A 105 -4.00 4.27 -6.44
C LEU A 105 -4.08 4.07 -7.94
N LEU A 106 -4.20 2.82 -8.36
CA LEU A 106 -4.24 2.39 -9.76
C LEU A 106 -5.60 1.75 -10.05
N ASN A 107 -6.14 1.94 -11.26
CA ASN A 107 -7.25 1.13 -11.75
C ASN A 107 -6.77 -0.28 -12.17
N PRO A 108 -7.65 -1.21 -12.57
CA PRO A 108 -7.24 -2.56 -12.97
C PRO A 108 -6.30 -2.57 -14.19
N GLN A 109 -6.34 -1.53 -15.03
CA GLN A 109 -5.46 -1.33 -16.19
C GLN A 109 -4.16 -0.60 -15.84
N LEU A 110 -3.87 -0.40 -14.55
CA LEU A 110 -2.67 0.25 -14.01
C LEU A 110 -2.51 1.74 -14.35
N TYR A 111 -3.61 2.41 -14.71
CA TYR A 111 -3.63 3.87 -14.80
C TYR A 111 -3.82 4.48 -13.42
N VAL A 112 -3.04 5.52 -13.15
CA VAL A 112 -3.07 6.26 -11.88
C VAL A 112 -4.42 6.98 -11.73
N LYS A 113 -5.16 6.58 -10.70
CA LYS A 113 -6.37 7.28 -10.25
C LYS A 113 -6.03 8.40 -9.28
N GLN A 114 -5.01 8.21 -8.44
CA GLN A 114 -4.52 9.24 -7.52
C GLN A 114 -3.10 8.92 -7.05
N ALA A 115 -2.24 9.94 -6.99
CA ALA A 115 -0.99 9.90 -6.24
C ALA A 115 -1.10 10.84 -5.03
N THR A 116 -0.56 10.45 -3.88
CA THR A 116 -0.67 11.26 -2.65
C THR A 116 0.56 11.09 -1.78
N VAL A 117 0.99 12.16 -1.12
CA VAL A 117 1.98 12.10 -0.04
C VAL A 117 1.25 11.83 1.27
N ILE A 118 1.46 10.65 1.87
CA ILE A 118 0.77 10.24 3.10
C ILE A 118 1.45 10.83 4.34
N SER A 119 2.78 10.91 4.32
CA SER A 119 3.58 11.45 5.41
C SER A 119 4.84 12.09 4.87
N TYR A 120 5.13 13.31 5.34
CA TYR A 120 6.33 14.07 4.99
C TYR A 120 6.81 14.84 6.22
N PRO A 121 7.74 14.28 7.02
CA PRO A 121 8.12 14.85 8.33
C PRO A 121 9.08 16.04 8.21
N TRP A 122 9.47 16.44 7.01
CA TRP A 122 10.49 17.48 6.79
C TRP A 122 9.87 18.80 6.32
N LYS A 123 10.47 19.93 6.73
CA LYS A 123 9.99 21.27 6.29
C LYS A 123 10.27 21.54 4.82
N ARG A 124 11.48 21.20 4.34
CA ARG A 124 11.93 21.48 2.96
C ARG A 124 11.45 20.39 2.01
N GLY A 125 10.90 20.79 0.86
CA GLY A 125 10.42 19.89 -0.19
C GLY A 125 9.02 19.31 0.01
N ARG A 126 8.33 19.63 1.12
CA ARG A 126 6.99 19.12 1.43
C ARG A 126 5.90 19.56 0.45
N ASP A 127 6.16 20.62 -0.32
CA ASP A 127 5.24 21.14 -1.33
C ASP A 127 4.96 20.15 -2.46
N VAL A 128 5.77 19.09 -2.57
CA VAL A 128 5.50 17.95 -3.44
C VAL A 128 4.16 17.25 -3.12
N GLY A 129 3.62 17.42 -1.89
CA GLY A 129 2.30 16.93 -1.52
C GLY A 129 1.12 17.80 -1.97
N ARG A 130 1.36 18.94 -2.64
CA ARG A 130 0.29 19.81 -3.12
C ARG A 130 -0.37 19.22 -4.37
N ARG A 131 -1.69 19.39 -4.45
CA ARG A 131 -2.54 18.94 -5.58
C ARG A 131 -2.00 19.34 -6.95
N VAL A 132 -1.52 20.58 -7.10
CA VAL A 132 -0.93 21.07 -8.37
C VAL A 132 0.25 20.21 -8.88
N PHE A 133 0.97 19.53 -7.99
CA PHE A 133 1.99 18.55 -8.39
C PHE A 133 1.39 17.14 -8.53
N THR A 134 0.66 16.67 -7.53
CA THR A 134 0.18 15.28 -7.49
C THR A 134 -0.86 14.96 -8.57
N ASP A 135 -1.66 15.94 -8.98
CA ASP A 135 -2.74 15.72 -9.95
C ASP A 135 -2.19 15.48 -11.37
N GLN A 136 -0.94 15.89 -11.66
CA GLN A 136 -0.26 15.64 -12.94
C GLN A 136 -0.03 14.15 -13.24
N PHE A 137 -0.04 13.30 -12.20
CA PHE A 137 0.10 11.86 -12.38
C PHE A 137 -1.20 11.19 -12.80
N THR A 138 -2.35 11.84 -12.63
CA THR A 138 -3.67 11.25 -12.89
C THR A 138 -3.80 10.87 -14.36
N GLY A 139 -4.21 9.62 -14.61
CA GLY A 139 -4.38 9.09 -15.96
C GLY A 139 -3.08 8.64 -16.64
N LYS A 140 -1.91 8.75 -15.99
CA LYS A 140 -0.66 8.13 -16.48
C LYS A 140 -0.69 6.62 -16.23
N GLY A 141 -0.17 5.81 -17.15
CA GLY A 141 -0.16 4.35 -17.08
C GLY A 141 1.10 3.69 -17.65
N PRO A 142 1.09 2.35 -17.86
CA PRO A 142 2.28 1.55 -18.21
C PRO A 142 2.97 1.88 -19.54
N GLY A 143 2.31 2.63 -20.44
CA GLY A 143 2.87 3.07 -21.72
C GLY A 143 3.30 4.54 -21.75
N ASP A 144 3.00 5.30 -20.69
CA ASP A 144 3.24 6.73 -20.65
C ASP A 144 4.65 7.05 -20.16
N ALA A 145 5.23 8.12 -20.72
CA ALA A 145 6.42 8.71 -20.14
C ALA A 145 6.05 9.49 -18.86
N ILE A 146 6.78 9.22 -17.78
CA ILE A 146 6.65 9.88 -16.48
C ILE A 146 8.02 10.42 -16.08
N ARG A 147 8.46 11.50 -16.74
CA ARG A 147 9.79 12.09 -16.56
C ARG A 147 9.67 13.53 -16.04
N LEU A 148 10.35 13.81 -14.93
CA LEU A 148 10.39 15.16 -14.35
C LEU A 148 11.03 16.16 -15.33
N GLY A 149 10.40 17.32 -15.50
CA GLY A 149 10.83 18.39 -16.41
C GLY A 149 10.52 18.13 -17.88
N ARG A 150 9.77 17.06 -18.19
CA ARG A 150 9.27 16.77 -19.54
C ARG A 150 7.78 16.46 -19.52
N ASP A 151 7.40 15.45 -18.75
CA ASP A 151 6.01 14.97 -18.66
C ASP A 151 5.34 15.41 -17.35
N ILE A 152 6.14 15.76 -16.35
CA ILE A 152 5.72 16.21 -15.01
C ILE A 152 6.56 17.43 -14.63
N ASP A 153 5.89 18.53 -14.32
CA ASP A 153 6.55 19.76 -13.88
C ASP A 153 7.07 19.63 -12.44
N ALA A 154 8.27 20.15 -12.21
CA ALA A 154 8.85 20.17 -10.87
C ALA A 154 8.13 21.17 -9.97
N MET A 155 7.93 20.79 -8.71
CA MET A 155 7.45 21.72 -7.70
C MET A 155 8.58 22.67 -7.28
N THR A 156 8.31 23.96 -7.34
CA THR A 156 9.26 25.02 -6.94
C THR A 156 9.74 24.79 -5.51
N GLY A 157 11.05 24.87 -5.28
CA GLY A 157 11.66 24.64 -3.96
C GLY A 157 11.66 23.17 -3.50
N ALA A 158 11.16 22.24 -4.32
CA ALA A 158 11.01 20.83 -3.99
C ALA A 158 11.55 19.89 -5.08
N THR A 159 12.47 20.34 -5.95
CA THR A 159 12.94 19.60 -7.14
C THR A 159 13.41 18.17 -6.85
N ILE A 160 14.17 17.95 -5.75
CA ILE A 160 14.66 16.61 -5.39
C ILE A 160 13.49 15.74 -4.93
N SER A 161 12.58 16.26 -4.12
CA SER A 161 11.37 15.56 -3.68
C SER A 161 10.46 15.25 -4.87
N SER A 162 10.28 16.18 -5.81
CA SER A 162 9.56 15.94 -7.06
C SER A 162 10.19 14.83 -7.90
N ARG A 163 11.53 14.79 -7.99
CA ARG A 163 12.25 13.74 -8.74
C ARG A 163 11.98 12.36 -8.17
N VAL A 164 12.14 12.20 -6.85
CA VAL A 164 11.96 10.89 -6.22
C VAL A 164 10.50 10.48 -6.12
N MET A 165 9.57 11.44 -5.99
CA MET A 165 8.14 11.14 -6.10
C MET A 165 7.73 10.71 -7.51
N THR A 166 8.22 11.40 -8.54
CA THR A 166 7.97 11.03 -9.95
C THR A 166 8.47 9.62 -10.24
N ARG A 167 9.68 9.30 -9.75
CA ARG A 167 10.23 7.94 -9.82
C ARG A 167 9.35 6.95 -9.05
N GLY A 168 9.00 7.22 -7.80
CA GLY A 168 8.17 6.33 -6.98
C GLY A 168 6.78 6.03 -7.57
N VAL A 169 6.17 7.00 -8.27
CA VAL A 169 4.91 6.78 -9.00
C VAL A 169 5.10 5.81 -10.17
N ARG A 170 6.16 5.99 -10.96
CA ARG A 170 6.48 5.07 -12.06
C ARG A 170 6.78 3.66 -11.52
N ASP A 171 7.60 3.58 -10.47
CA ASP A 171 8.00 2.32 -9.87
C ASP A 171 6.78 1.57 -9.29
N ALA A 172 5.77 2.28 -8.75
CA ALA A 172 4.50 1.67 -8.32
C ALA A 172 3.73 0.99 -9.46
N ILE A 173 3.70 1.60 -10.66
CA ILE A 173 3.07 1.00 -11.85
C ILE A 173 3.84 -0.24 -12.28
N GLU A 174 5.18 -0.14 -12.34
CA GLU A 174 6.05 -1.24 -12.74
C GLU A 174 5.99 -2.43 -11.77
N LEU A 175 5.95 -2.17 -10.46
CA LEU A 175 5.83 -3.20 -9.44
C LEU A 175 4.55 -4.02 -9.60
N VAL A 176 3.39 -3.36 -9.73
CA VAL A 176 2.12 -4.07 -9.91
C VAL A 176 2.07 -4.79 -11.26
N ARG A 177 2.64 -4.19 -12.31
CA ARG A 177 2.75 -4.84 -13.63
C ARG A 177 3.56 -6.13 -13.56
N ASN A 178 4.72 -6.10 -12.91
CA ASN A 178 5.57 -7.29 -12.76
C ASN A 178 4.86 -8.36 -11.94
N LEU A 179 4.19 -7.97 -10.85
CA LEU A 179 3.41 -8.89 -10.02
C LEU A 179 2.31 -9.59 -10.82
N ILE A 180 1.58 -8.86 -11.67
CA ILE A 180 0.54 -9.46 -12.53
C ILE A 180 1.18 -10.41 -13.56
N ASN A 181 2.31 -10.03 -14.16
CA ASN A 181 2.99 -10.86 -15.16
C ASN A 181 3.60 -12.14 -14.57
N GLU A 182 4.07 -12.13 -13.33
CA GLU A 182 4.61 -13.32 -12.64
C GLU A 182 3.52 -14.30 -12.18
N SER A 183 2.26 -13.85 -12.14
CA SER A 183 1.11 -14.68 -11.73
C SER A 183 0.44 -15.44 -12.87
N ILE A 184 0.95 -15.32 -14.10
CA ILE A 184 0.48 -15.99 -15.32
C ILE A 184 1.54 -17.01 -15.77
#